data_AF-A0A0L0SJ50-F1
#
_entry.id   AF-A0A0L0SJ50-F1
#
_cell.length_a   1.000
_cell.length_b   1.000
_cell.length_c   1.000
_cell.angle_alpha   90.00
_cell.angle_beta   90.00
_cell.angle_gamma   90.00
#
_symmetry.space_group_name_H-M   'P 1'
#
loop_
_entity.id
_entity.type
_entity.pdbx_description
1 polymer ?
#
loop_
_entity_poly.entity_id
_entity_poly.type
_entity_poly.pdbx_seq_one_letter_code
_entity_poly.pdbx_strand_id
1 'polypeptide(L)'
;MIRQRLPALAARRAATISLNCGVARRSITAPNHDQQPVPVQPAAIPIPNTATALPTRPFLDFKRVSANADAVQQNIADRNLPDVSAHKVAELYKLWGKAKFDLQNVRHRQNALAAENKAVRKQADAESRIEALRKEGAALKQSSKALAVEVAELEAALYAEAVHVPNDTHPGVPVGPEDCAVEIARLGPNLDDLPLRKLDPSAKPLDHVALATHLDLIDLPAGAKVAGSSFYFLKRAAALLELALTQLAVRTAVQHGFVPVSPPDIVRRSVSAACGFQPRDPRQTQNYTVLHHLVAPPVTSETNGPLTPDPNDLVLAATAEVPLAGMYAGATIPRAALPLKMVAFGHAFRAESGARGADTRGLYRVHQFSKVELFALAADAEQADAVYDVLAAVQRDMIRQLGLAVRVLQMPTQELGASARRKIDMEAWMPGRGGWGEVSSMSDCGDYQARRLGIRVTKAVGEGDDVPTPFAHTLNGTAAAVPRLIVAILEQNQLPDGSVVVPEVLRPWVGTDVIRCPFDEPAARAGRESS
;
A
#
# COMPACT_ATOMS: atom_id res chain seq x y z
N MET A 1 72.04 -16.08 24.40
CA MET A 1 73.11 -15.12 24.04
C MET A 1 73.73 -15.54 22.70
N ILE A 2 74.23 -14.61 21.88
CA ILE A 2 75.25 -14.80 20.78
C ILE A 2 74.86 -15.84 19.68
N ARG A 3 74.43 -15.47 18.45
CA ARG A 3 75.13 -14.86 17.26
C ARG A 3 76.18 -15.80 16.62
N GLN A 4 76.38 -15.92 15.29
CA GLN A 4 75.82 -15.30 14.06
C GLN A 4 75.92 -16.36 12.89
N ARG A 5 75.81 -16.16 11.54
CA ARG A 5 75.80 -15.02 10.57
C ARG A 5 75.06 -15.42 9.25
N LEU A 6 75.35 -14.71 8.14
CA LEU A 6 74.94 -14.82 6.70
C LEU A 6 76.12 -14.28 5.84
N PRO A 7 76.17 -14.26 4.48
CA PRO A 7 75.13 -14.45 3.43
C PRO A 7 75.45 -15.68 2.50
N ALA A 8 75.23 -15.82 1.16
CA ALA A 8 74.85 -14.95 0.03
C ALA A 8 74.27 -15.73 -1.19
N LEU A 9 74.14 -15.09 -2.38
CA LEU A 9 73.62 -15.64 -3.65
C LEU A 9 74.68 -15.71 -4.77
N ALA A 10 74.46 -16.54 -5.80
CA ALA A 10 75.09 -16.43 -7.12
C ALA A 10 74.17 -16.92 -8.27
N ALA A 11 74.33 -16.35 -9.48
CA ALA A 11 73.39 -16.42 -10.60
C ALA A 11 73.64 -17.56 -11.62
N ARG A 12 72.71 -17.73 -12.58
CA ARG A 12 72.98 -18.28 -13.94
C ARG A 12 72.14 -17.54 -15.01
N ARG A 13 72.59 -17.58 -16.27
CA ARG A 13 72.08 -16.82 -17.43
C ARG A 13 71.56 -17.73 -18.56
N ALA A 14 70.57 -17.23 -19.31
CA ALA A 14 70.38 -17.15 -20.77
C ALA A 14 71.12 -18.15 -21.72
N ALA A 15 70.58 -18.60 -22.87
CA ALA A 15 69.34 -18.31 -23.63
C ALA A 15 68.91 -19.59 -24.44
N THR A 16 68.01 -19.67 -25.43
CA THR A 16 67.19 -18.70 -26.22
C THR A 16 65.78 -19.33 -26.48
N ILE A 17 64.95 -19.18 -27.54
CA ILE A 17 64.92 -18.59 -28.90
C ILE A 17 63.69 -17.66 -29.07
N SER A 18 63.81 -16.69 -29.98
CA SER A 18 62.86 -15.64 -30.40
C SER A 18 61.39 -16.03 -30.68
N LEU A 19 60.48 -15.08 -30.44
CA LEU A 19 59.43 -14.70 -31.40
C LEU A 19 59.16 -13.17 -31.33
N ASN A 20 58.76 -12.56 -32.46
CA ASN A 20 58.88 -11.12 -32.69
C ASN A 20 57.72 -10.26 -32.17
N CYS A 21 58.03 -9.00 -31.84
CA CYS A 21 57.06 -7.97 -31.49
C CYS A 21 56.44 -7.32 -32.74
N GLY A 22 55.10 -7.17 -32.77
CA GLY A 22 54.36 -6.47 -33.82
C GLY A 22 53.43 -5.42 -33.24
N VAL A 23 53.70 -4.13 -33.52
CA VAL A 23 52.92 -3.01 -32.98
C VAL A 23 51.64 -2.79 -33.80
N ALA A 24 50.51 -3.26 -33.28
CA ALA A 24 49.19 -2.96 -33.83
C ALA A 24 48.50 -1.85 -33.02
N ARG A 25 48.21 -0.71 -33.65
CA ARG A 25 47.40 0.36 -33.05
C ARG A 25 45.96 -0.15 -32.85
N ARG A 26 45.53 -0.35 -31.60
CA ARG A 26 44.10 -0.39 -31.26
C ARG A 26 43.64 1.04 -31.00
N SER A 27 42.66 1.51 -31.76
CA SER A 27 41.92 2.73 -31.44
C SER A 27 41.16 2.53 -30.14
N ILE A 28 41.31 3.46 -29.19
CA ILE A 28 40.41 3.54 -28.05
C ILE A 28 39.15 4.26 -28.55
N THR A 29 38.20 3.49 -29.07
CA THR A 29 36.84 3.98 -29.28
C THR A 29 36.19 4.21 -27.91
N ALA A 30 35.62 5.40 -27.71
CA ALA A 30 34.84 5.71 -26.51
C ALA A 30 33.68 4.71 -26.32
N PRO A 31 33.21 4.46 -25.08
CA PRO A 31 32.04 3.63 -24.85
C PRO A 31 30.83 4.24 -25.56
N ASN A 32 30.18 3.44 -26.42
CA ASN A 32 29.03 3.92 -27.20
C ASN A 32 27.80 3.98 -26.29
N HIS A 33 27.31 5.19 -26.00
CA HIS A 33 26.27 5.44 -25.00
C HIS A 33 24.85 4.95 -25.39
N ASP A 34 24.67 4.44 -26.61
CA ASP A 34 23.37 4.08 -27.21
C ASP A 34 22.89 2.64 -26.98
N GLN A 35 23.57 1.83 -26.15
CA GLN A 35 23.00 0.55 -25.72
C GLN A 35 21.92 0.76 -24.64
N GLN A 36 20.70 1.05 -25.10
CA GLN A 36 19.51 0.92 -24.25
C GLN A 36 19.47 -0.49 -23.65
N PRO A 37 19.15 -0.64 -22.35
CA PRO A 37 19.03 -1.97 -21.74
C PRO A 37 17.94 -2.75 -22.47
N VAL A 38 18.27 -3.97 -22.91
CA VAL A 38 17.30 -4.87 -23.54
C VAL A 38 16.12 -5.03 -22.59
N PRO A 39 14.87 -4.72 -23.00
CA PRO A 39 13.73 -4.83 -22.11
C PRO A 39 13.52 -6.29 -21.74
N VAL A 40 13.88 -6.63 -20.50
CA VAL A 40 13.52 -7.92 -19.89
C VAL A 40 12.00 -7.99 -19.93
N GLN A 41 11.45 -8.94 -20.70
CA GLN A 41 10.01 -9.12 -20.75
C GLN A 41 9.52 -9.38 -19.33
N PRO A 42 8.57 -8.58 -18.81
CA PRO A 42 8.06 -8.78 -17.46
C PRO A 42 7.50 -10.21 -17.35
N ALA A 43 7.89 -10.92 -16.28
CA ALA A 43 7.43 -12.27 -16.03
C ALA A 43 5.89 -12.29 -16.03
N ALA A 44 5.30 -13.26 -16.72
CA ALA A 44 3.85 -13.34 -16.86
C ALA A 44 3.20 -13.46 -15.47
N ILE A 45 2.24 -12.58 -15.16
CA ILE A 45 1.40 -12.71 -13.98
C ILE A 45 0.70 -14.08 -14.05
N PRO A 46 0.89 -14.96 -13.05
CA PRO A 46 0.09 -16.17 -12.95
C PRO A 46 -1.35 -15.76 -12.67
N ILE A 47 -2.27 -16.05 -13.59
CA ILE A 47 -3.70 -15.85 -13.34
C ILE A 47 -4.08 -16.75 -12.17
N PRO A 48 -4.53 -16.20 -11.01
CA PRO A 48 -4.92 -17.02 -9.88
C PRO A 48 -6.13 -17.87 -10.25
N ASN A 49 -6.18 -19.11 -9.77
CA ASN A 49 -7.23 -20.06 -10.15
C ASN A 49 -8.61 -19.53 -9.74
N THR A 50 -9.41 -19.11 -10.72
CA THR A 50 -10.55 -18.18 -10.57
C THR A 50 -11.78 -18.77 -9.87
N ALA A 51 -11.66 -19.98 -9.30
CA ALA A 51 -12.72 -20.66 -8.55
C ALA A 51 -12.84 -20.21 -7.08
N THR A 52 -11.83 -19.51 -6.53
CA THR A 52 -11.88 -19.03 -5.13
C THR A 52 -12.67 -17.73 -5.02
N ALA A 53 -13.88 -17.82 -4.46
CA ALA A 53 -14.62 -16.64 -3.99
C ALA A 53 -13.84 -15.90 -2.88
N LEU A 54 -14.18 -14.62 -2.67
CA LEU A 54 -13.63 -13.82 -1.56
C LEU A 54 -13.84 -14.54 -0.22
N PRO A 55 -12.87 -14.53 0.70
CA PRO A 55 -13.02 -15.16 2.00
C PRO A 55 -14.15 -14.48 2.79
N THR A 56 -15.05 -15.29 3.35
CA THR A 56 -16.20 -14.79 4.11
C THR A 56 -15.82 -14.14 5.45
N ARG A 57 -14.61 -14.45 5.96
CA ARG A 57 -13.99 -13.78 7.12
C ARG A 57 -12.45 -13.75 6.97
N PRO A 58 -11.76 -12.74 7.55
CA PRO A 58 -10.30 -12.71 7.66
C PRO A 58 -9.69 -13.89 8.43
N PHE A 59 -8.47 -14.31 8.07
CA PHE A 59 -7.70 -15.32 8.81
C PHE A 59 -6.83 -14.70 9.92
N LEU A 60 -7.47 -14.15 10.95
CA LEU A 60 -6.79 -13.51 12.09
C LEU A 60 -6.12 -14.52 13.03
N ASP A 61 -4.95 -14.18 13.56
CA ASP A 61 -4.20 -15.05 14.48
C ASP A 61 -4.56 -14.77 15.95
N PHE A 62 -5.76 -15.19 16.35
CA PHE A 62 -6.21 -15.04 17.74
C PHE A 62 -5.28 -15.73 18.75
N LYS A 63 -4.62 -16.83 18.35
CA LYS A 63 -3.68 -17.56 19.20
C LYS A 63 -2.44 -16.71 19.47
N ARG A 64 -1.84 -16.09 18.43
CA ARG A 64 -0.71 -15.17 18.57
C ARG A 64 -1.07 -13.97 19.46
N VAL A 65 -2.21 -13.33 19.21
CA VAL A 65 -2.66 -12.18 20.02
C VAL A 65 -2.90 -12.59 21.47
N SER A 66 -3.59 -13.72 21.72
CA SER A 66 -3.85 -14.20 23.08
C SER A 66 -2.60 -14.69 23.82
N ALA A 67 -1.54 -15.09 23.12
CA ALA A 67 -0.29 -15.54 23.73
C ALA A 67 0.70 -14.38 24.01
N ASN A 68 0.55 -13.24 23.31
CA ASN A 68 1.45 -12.09 23.39
C ASN A 68 0.68 -10.79 23.71
N ALA A 69 -0.41 -10.90 24.47
CA ALA A 69 -1.40 -9.82 24.62
C ALA A 69 -0.78 -8.50 25.07
N ASP A 70 0.14 -8.55 26.04
CA ASP A 70 0.83 -7.38 26.61
C ASP A 70 1.69 -6.65 25.55
N ALA A 71 2.43 -7.40 24.74
CA ALA A 71 3.26 -6.84 23.66
C ALA A 71 2.41 -6.27 22.51
N VAL A 72 1.29 -6.92 22.18
CA VAL A 72 0.34 -6.39 21.20
C VAL A 72 -0.38 -5.14 21.75
N GLN A 73 -0.68 -5.09 23.05
CA GLN A 73 -1.24 -3.90 23.70
C GLN A 73 -0.25 -2.73 23.73
N GLN A 74 1.05 -2.98 23.95
CA GLN A 74 2.08 -1.95 23.82
C GLN A 74 2.14 -1.41 22.38
N ASN A 75 2.19 -2.28 21.37
CA ASN A 75 2.13 -1.87 19.96
C ASN A 75 0.86 -1.06 19.60
N ILE A 76 -0.28 -1.37 20.23
CA ILE A 76 -1.53 -0.59 20.12
C ILE A 76 -1.39 0.81 20.76
N ALA A 77 -0.75 0.90 21.92
CA ALA A 77 -0.49 2.17 22.61
C ALA A 77 0.51 3.04 21.85
N ASP A 78 1.61 2.45 21.36
CA ASP A 78 2.63 3.13 20.54
C ASP A 78 2.03 3.69 19.24
N ARG A 79 1.03 3.01 18.67
CA ARG A 79 0.25 3.45 17.49
C ARG A 79 -0.90 4.41 17.82
N ASN A 80 -1.09 4.78 19.09
CA ASN A 80 -2.13 5.69 19.57
C ASN A 80 -3.56 5.26 19.15
N LEU A 81 -3.92 4.02 19.51
CA LEU A 81 -5.23 3.42 19.25
C LEU A 81 -5.95 3.07 20.57
N PRO A 82 -6.42 4.06 21.36
CA PRO A 82 -6.91 3.85 22.73
C PRO A 82 -8.15 2.95 22.83
N ASP A 83 -8.99 2.91 21.80
CA ASP A 83 -10.23 2.12 21.79
C ASP A 83 -10.01 0.63 21.48
N VAL A 84 -8.76 0.19 21.21
CA VAL A 84 -8.43 -1.19 20.82
C VAL A 84 -7.78 -1.94 21.97
N SER A 85 -8.23 -3.18 22.26
CA SER A 85 -7.67 -3.99 23.34
C SER A 85 -7.26 -5.40 22.92
N ALA A 86 -5.95 -5.67 22.98
CA ALA A 86 -5.41 -7.02 22.82
C ALA A 86 -5.79 -7.94 23.99
N HIS A 87 -5.90 -7.40 25.21
CA HIS A 87 -6.35 -8.16 26.38
C HIS A 87 -7.80 -8.65 26.24
N LYS A 88 -8.70 -7.82 25.71
CA LYS A 88 -10.10 -8.19 25.43
C LYS A 88 -10.21 -9.28 24.34
N VAL A 89 -9.37 -9.20 23.30
CA VAL A 89 -9.24 -10.28 22.30
C VAL A 89 -8.73 -11.57 22.94
N ALA A 90 -7.75 -11.49 23.86
CA ALA A 90 -7.23 -12.64 24.60
C ALA A 90 -8.27 -13.25 25.57
N GLU A 91 -9.12 -12.45 26.19
CA GLU A 91 -10.23 -12.90 27.03
C GLU A 91 -11.30 -13.62 26.19
N LEU A 92 -11.81 -12.98 25.14
CA LEU A 92 -12.80 -13.55 24.23
C LEU A 92 -12.31 -14.85 23.58
N TYR A 93 -11.02 -14.94 23.23
CA TYR A 93 -10.43 -16.17 22.71
C TYR A 93 -10.43 -17.32 23.74
N LYS A 94 -10.15 -17.03 25.02
CA LYS A 94 -10.23 -18.02 26.12
C LYS A 94 -11.66 -18.47 26.36
N LEU A 95 -12.62 -17.54 26.39
CA LEU A 95 -14.05 -17.83 26.56
C LEU A 95 -14.58 -18.68 25.40
N TRP A 96 -14.31 -18.27 24.16
CA TRP A 96 -14.67 -19.02 22.95
C TRP A 96 -14.05 -20.43 22.94
N GLY A 97 -12.77 -20.55 23.31
CA GLY A 97 -12.08 -21.83 23.45
C GLY A 97 -12.75 -22.75 24.47
N LYS A 98 -13.14 -22.21 25.64
CA LYS A 98 -13.87 -22.95 26.67
C LYS A 98 -15.25 -23.40 26.19
N ALA A 99 -16.08 -22.49 25.68
CA ALA A 99 -17.43 -22.81 25.22
C ALA A 99 -17.42 -23.86 24.08
N LYS A 100 -16.40 -23.80 23.20
CA LYS A 100 -16.15 -24.77 22.14
C LYS A 100 -15.75 -26.15 22.66
N PHE A 101 -14.91 -26.21 23.70
CA PHE A 101 -14.55 -27.45 24.39
C PHE A 101 -15.76 -28.06 25.12
N ASP A 102 -16.54 -27.26 25.84
CA ASP A 102 -17.75 -27.70 26.52
C ASP A 102 -18.81 -28.23 25.54
N LEU A 103 -18.98 -27.57 24.38
CA LEU A 103 -19.84 -28.04 23.29
C LEU A 103 -19.35 -29.38 22.71
N GLN A 104 -18.04 -29.59 22.59
CA GLN A 104 -17.47 -30.88 22.17
C GLN A 104 -17.72 -31.98 23.22
N ASN A 105 -17.58 -31.68 24.51
CA ASN A 105 -17.85 -32.62 25.60
C ASN A 105 -19.33 -33.04 25.65
N VAL A 106 -20.27 -32.08 25.51
CA VAL A 106 -21.71 -32.38 25.46
C VAL A 106 -22.05 -33.25 24.24
N ARG A 107 -21.49 -32.95 23.05
CA ARG A 107 -21.66 -33.78 21.84
C ARG A 107 -21.06 -35.18 22.00
N HIS A 108 -19.92 -35.32 22.68
CA HIS A 108 -19.33 -36.61 23.00
C HIS A 108 -20.25 -37.42 23.93
N ARG A 109 -20.80 -36.80 25.00
CA ARG A 109 -21.76 -37.46 25.89
C ARG A 109 -23.06 -37.86 25.18
N GLN A 110 -23.58 -37.03 24.26
CA GLN A 110 -24.72 -37.40 23.41
C GLN A 110 -24.46 -38.67 22.59
N ASN A 111 -23.26 -38.79 21.99
CA ASN A 111 -22.88 -39.97 21.22
C ASN A 111 -22.73 -41.23 22.10
N ALA A 112 -22.14 -41.08 23.29
CA ALA A 112 -22.04 -42.16 24.28
C ALA A 112 -23.44 -42.63 24.75
N LEU A 113 -24.32 -41.68 25.08
CA LEU A 113 -25.71 -41.95 25.49
C LEU A 113 -26.52 -42.65 24.40
N ALA A 114 -26.28 -42.34 23.12
CA ALA A 114 -26.90 -43.06 22.00
C ALA A 114 -26.45 -44.53 21.92
N ALA A 115 -25.17 -44.81 22.23
CA ALA A 115 -24.67 -46.18 22.33
C ALA A 115 -25.23 -46.92 23.56
N GLU A 116 -25.30 -46.26 24.72
CA GLU A 116 -25.91 -46.77 25.95
C GLU A 116 -27.39 -47.13 25.74
N ASN A 117 -28.18 -46.25 25.11
CA ASN A 117 -29.59 -46.51 24.79
C ASN A 117 -29.76 -47.74 23.88
N LYS A 118 -28.82 -47.97 22.95
CA LYS A 118 -28.81 -49.16 22.08
C LYS A 118 -28.45 -50.45 22.85
N ALA A 119 -27.63 -50.37 23.89
CA ALA A 119 -27.25 -51.51 24.73
C ALA A 119 -28.33 -51.88 25.77
N VAL A 120 -28.89 -50.89 26.47
CA VAL A 120 -29.89 -51.06 27.53
C VAL A 120 -31.18 -51.74 27.03
N ARG A 121 -31.56 -51.54 25.76
CA ARG A 121 -32.72 -52.19 25.10
C ARG A 121 -32.70 -53.73 25.10
N LYS A 122 -31.64 -54.38 25.56
CA LYS A 122 -31.53 -55.84 25.71
C LYS A 122 -31.61 -56.34 27.17
N GLN A 123 -31.90 -55.46 28.14
CA GLN A 123 -31.83 -55.76 29.56
C GLN A 123 -33.22 -55.82 30.22
N ALA A 124 -33.36 -56.55 31.32
CA ALA A 124 -34.65 -56.78 31.99
C ALA A 124 -35.22 -55.54 32.70
N ASP A 125 -34.39 -54.53 32.96
CA ASP A 125 -34.77 -53.24 33.57
C ASP A 125 -34.78 -52.08 32.56
N ALA A 126 -34.89 -52.39 31.26
CA ALA A 126 -34.67 -51.44 30.18
C ALA A 126 -35.54 -50.17 30.27
N GLU A 127 -36.80 -50.27 30.72
CA GLU A 127 -37.77 -49.17 30.61
C GLU A 127 -37.44 -47.97 31.52
N SER A 128 -37.11 -48.22 32.79
CA SER A 128 -36.72 -47.15 33.73
C SER A 128 -35.37 -46.53 33.36
N ARG A 129 -34.41 -47.34 32.90
CA ARG A 129 -33.12 -46.87 32.38
C ARG A 129 -33.27 -46.07 31.08
N ILE A 130 -34.14 -46.48 30.17
CA ILE A 130 -34.44 -45.75 28.93
C ILE A 130 -35.05 -44.38 29.25
N GLU A 131 -35.91 -44.27 30.27
CA GLU A 131 -36.47 -42.97 30.65
C GLU A 131 -35.44 -42.05 31.32
N ALA A 132 -34.55 -42.58 32.16
CA ALA A 132 -33.40 -41.82 32.66
C ALA A 132 -32.51 -41.30 31.53
N LEU A 133 -32.18 -42.15 30.55
CA LEU A 133 -31.38 -41.78 29.37
C LEU A 133 -32.14 -40.80 28.43
N ARG A 134 -33.47 -40.87 28.33
CA ARG A 134 -34.28 -39.86 27.61
C ARG A 134 -34.18 -38.51 28.28
N LYS A 135 -34.32 -38.45 29.61
CA LYS A 135 -34.24 -37.21 30.40
C LYS A 135 -32.86 -36.58 30.31
N GLU A 136 -31.79 -37.37 30.43
CA GLU A 136 -30.41 -36.89 30.23
C GLU A 136 -30.20 -36.43 28.78
N GLY A 137 -30.62 -37.21 27.77
CA GLY A 137 -30.52 -36.85 26.36
C GLY A 137 -31.26 -35.56 26.00
N ALA A 138 -32.42 -35.30 26.62
CA ALA A 138 -33.15 -34.04 26.47
C ALA A 138 -32.38 -32.85 27.06
N ALA A 139 -31.84 -32.99 28.27
CA ALA A 139 -31.00 -31.96 28.90
C ALA A 139 -29.73 -31.68 28.06
N LEU A 140 -29.01 -32.71 27.63
CA LEU A 140 -27.83 -32.58 26.75
C LEU A 140 -28.18 -31.91 25.41
N LYS A 141 -29.37 -32.17 24.85
CA LYS A 141 -29.85 -31.50 23.63
C LYS A 141 -30.09 -30.01 23.86
N GLN A 142 -30.64 -29.62 25.01
CA GLN A 142 -30.81 -28.22 25.40
C GLN A 142 -29.46 -27.53 25.63
N SER A 143 -28.56 -28.14 26.41
CA SER A 143 -27.20 -27.62 26.64
C SER A 143 -26.41 -27.47 25.35
N SER A 144 -26.45 -28.45 24.44
CA SER A 144 -25.79 -28.35 23.14
C SER A 144 -26.38 -27.27 22.22
N LYS A 145 -27.66 -26.91 22.37
CA LYS A 145 -28.24 -25.78 21.64
C LYS A 145 -27.76 -24.45 22.24
N ALA A 146 -27.75 -24.31 23.55
CA ALA A 146 -27.27 -23.11 24.24
C ALA A 146 -25.79 -22.85 23.94
N LEU A 147 -24.91 -23.84 24.17
CA LEU A 147 -23.48 -23.74 23.88
C LEU A 147 -23.17 -23.48 22.39
N ALA A 148 -24.02 -23.93 21.46
CA ALA A 148 -23.85 -23.64 20.04
C ALA A 148 -24.19 -22.18 19.67
N VAL A 149 -25.10 -21.53 20.43
CA VAL A 149 -25.37 -20.09 20.32
C VAL A 149 -24.22 -19.30 20.97
N GLU A 150 -23.85 -19.65 22.20
CA GLU A 150 -22.75 -19.02 22.94
C GLU A 150 -21.42 -19.04 22.16
N VAL A 151 -21.07 -20.17 21.53
CA VAL A 151 -19.88 -20.27 20.67
C VAL A 151 -19.96 -19.35 19.45
N ALA A 152 -21.14 -19.15 18.86
CA ALA A 152 -21.32 -18.27 17.71
C ALA A 152 -21.29 -16.78 18.09
N GLU A 153 -21.87 -16.42 19.24
CA GLU A 153 -21.86 -15.07 19.80
C GLU A 153 -20.43 -14.66 20.24
N LEU A 154 -19.73 -15.55 20.96
CA LEU A 154 -18.33 -15.34 21.34
C LEU A 154 -17.40 -15.28 20.12
N GLU A 155 -17.66 -16.06 19.07
CA GLU A 155 -16.91 -15.96 17.82
C GLU A 155 -17.15 -14.62 17.12
N ALA A 156 -18.41 -14.16 17.03
CA ALA A 156 -18.75 -12.88 16.43
C ALA A 156 -18.10 -11.71 17.19
N ALA A 157 -18.16 -11.71 18.52
CA ALA A 157 -17.49 -10.73 19.38
C ALA A 157 -15.96 -10.76 19.21
N LEU A 158 -15.36 -11.95 19.21
CA LEU A 158 -13.91 -12.12 19.01
C LEU A 158 -13.46 -11.54 17.66
N TYR A 159 -14.20 -11.78 16.57
CA TYR A 159 -13.91 -11.20 15.27
C TYR A 159 -14.09 -9.68 15.24
N ALA A 160 -15.13 -9.15 15.89
CA ALA A 160 -15.41 -7.71 15.96
C ALA A 160 -14.29 -6.94 16.68
N GLU A 161 -13.76 -7.45 17.80
CA GLU A 161 -12.64 -6.81 18.48
C GLU A 161 -11.31 -6.99 17.70
N ALA A 162 -11.05 -8.21 17.22
CA ALA A 162 -9.74 -8.54 16.65
C ALA A 162 -9.47 -7.93 15.26
N VAL A 163 -10.50 -7.54 14.50
CA VAL A 163 -10.30 -6.91 13.19
C VAL A 163 -9.64 -5.53 13.30
N HIS A 164 -9.87 -4.83 14.42
CA HIS A 164 -9.31 -3.52 14.74
C HIS A 164 -7.86 -3.57 15.25
N VAL A 165 -7.34 -4.76 15.60
CA VAL A 165 -5.94 -4.92 16.00
C VAL A 165 -5.04 -4.59 14.78
N PRO A 166 -4.11 -3.61 14.93
CA PRO A 166 -3.21 -3.19 13.85
C PRO A 166 -2.18 -4.27 13.54
N ASN A 167 -1.39 -4.05 12.49
CA ASN A 167 -0.21 -4.86 12.24
C ASN A 167 0.84 -4.73 13.35
N ASP A 168 1.76 -5.69 13.40
CA ASP A 168 2.98 -5.58 14.22
C ASP A 168 3.88 -4.46 13.67
N THR A 169 4.64 -3.80 14.55
CA THR A 169 5.61 -2.78 14.17
C THR A 169 7.02 -3.38 14.00
N HIS A 170 7.75 -2.92 12.98
CA HIS A 170 9.16 -3.26 12.80
C HIS A 170 10.03 -2.62 13.91
N PRO A 171 10.90 -3.37 14.62
CA PRO A 171 11.62 -2.85 15.79
C PRO A 171 12.49 -1.59 15.55
N GLY A 172 12.89 -1.33 14.31
CA GLY A 172 13.62 -0.12 13.93
C GLY A 172 12.77 1.13 13.63
N VAL A 173 11.45 1.10 13.84
CA VAL A 173 10.55 2.27 13.62
C VAL A 173 10.63 3.24 14.81
N PRO A 174 10.73 4.57 14.59
CA PRO A 174 10.67 5.54 15.67
C PRO A 174 9.27 5.55 16.34
N VAL A 175 9.24 5.62 17.67
CA VAL A 175 7.98 5.66 18.44
C VAL A 175 7.55 7.10 18.65
N GLY A 176 6.34 7.45 18.23
CA GLY A 176 5.79 8.79 18.42
C GLY A 176 4.73 9.22 17.38
N PRO A 177 4.25 10.47 17.49
CA PRO A 177 3.47 11.15 16.45
C PRO A 177 4.38 11.61 15.28
N GLU A 178 3.78 12.20 14.24
CA GLU A 178 4.44 12.62 12.98
C GLU A 178 5.77 13.41 13.16
N ASP A 179 5.89 14.22 14.22
CA ASP A 179 7.10 15.01 14.51
C ASP A 179 8.34 14.15 14.87
N CYS A 180 8.13 12.89 15.24
CA CYS A 180 9.15 11.89 15.52
C CYS A 180 9.63 11.14 14.25
N ALA A 181 9.21 11.56 13.05
CA ALA A 181 9.70 11.04 11.78
C ALA A 181 11.20 11.35 11.58
N VAL A 182 11.99 10.32 11.24
CA VAL A 182 13.45 10.45 11.10
C VAL A 182 13.81 10.67 9.63
N GLU A 183 14.52 11.76 9.34
CA GLU A 183 15.05 12.01 8.00
C GLU A 183 16.26 11.10 7.71
N ILE A 184 16.08 10.18 6.75
CA ILE A 184 17.07 9.15 6.40
C ILE A 184 17.84 9.44 5.11
N ALA A 185 17.35 10.36 4.27
CA ALA A 185 18.07 10.84 3.09
C ALA A 185 17.54 12.19 2.58
N ARG A 186 18.35 12.88 1.78
CA ARG A 186 17.94 13.98 0.89
C ARG A 186 18.28 13.62 -0.56
N LEU A 187 17.43 14.04 -1.49
CA LEU A 187 17.52 13.77 -2.93
C LEU A 187 17.32 15.08 -3.71
N GLY A 188 17.88 15.16 -4.92
CA GLY A 188 17.75 16.33 -5.80
C GLY A 188 18.73 17.46 -5.50
N PRO A 189 18.46 18.69 -6.01
CA PRO A 189 19.30 19.86 -5.79
C PRO A 189 19.17 20.43 -4.36
N ASN A 190 20.11 21.29 -3.97
CA ASN A 190 19.97 22.13 -2.77
C ASN A 190 18.82 23.13 -2.95
N LEU A 191 18.26 23.67 -1.86
CA LEU A 191 17.14 24.61 -1.96
C LEU A 191 17.55 25.97 -2.56
N ASP A 192 18.81 26.37 -2.36
CA ASP A 192 19.41 27.56 -2.99
C ASP A 192 19.79 27.32 -4.46
N ASP A 193 19.84 26.06 -4.90
CA ASP A 193 20.12 25.69 -6.29
C ASP A 193 18.87 25.78 -7.20
N LEU A 194 17.68 26.04 -6.64
CA LEU A 194 16.43 26.12 -7.38
C LEU A 194 16.37 27.37 -8.30
N PRO A 195 15.75 27.29 -9.50
CA PRO A 195 15.73 28.37 -10.50
C PRO A 195 15.41 29.77 -9.97
N LEU A 196 14.31 29.95 -9.23
CA LEU A 196 13.97 31.25 -8.65
C LEU A 196 15.06 31.77 -7.71
N ARG A 197 15.56 30.92 -6.80
CA ARG A 197 16.58 31.30 -5.81
C ARG A 197 17.93 31.65 -6.43
N LYS A 198 18.28 31.04 -7.56
CA LYS A 198 19.48 31.39 -8.35
C LYS A 198 19.35 32.71 -9.10
N LEU A 199 18.17 33.03 -9.61
CA LEU A 199 17.95 34.19 -10.49
C LEU A 199 17.57 35.45 -9.72
N ASP A 200 16.73 35.31 -8.68
CA ASP A 200 16.43 36.36 -7.70
C ASP A 200 16.31 35.75 -6.29
N PRO A 201 17.41 35.76 -5.50
CA PRO A 201 17.39 35.30 -4.12
C PRO A 201 16.37 36.05 -3.24
N SER A 202 16.04 37.31 -3.58
CA SER A 202 15.14 38.19 -2.81
C SER A 202 13.67 37.99 -3.15
N ALA A 203 13.35 37.38 -4.30
CA ALA A 203 11.99 37.09 -4.69
C ALA A 203 11.26 36.23 -3.66
N LYS A 204 9.99 36.56 -3.42
CA LYS A 204 9.07 35.70 -2.68
C LYS A 204 8.51 34.66 -3.65
N PRO A 205 8.71 33.34 -3.41
CA PRO A 205 8.12 32.31 -4.26
C PRO A 205 6.59 32.42 -4.30
N LEU A 206 6.02 32.28 -5.50
CA LEU A 206 4.61 32.09 -5.71
C LEU A 206 4.24 30.64 -5.35
N ASP A 207 3.04 30.45 -4.82
CA ASP A 207 2.47 29.12 -4.64
C ASP A 207 1.84 28.58 -5.92
N HIS A 208 1.63 27.26 -5.97
CA HIS A 208 1.07 26.57 -7.12
C HIS A 208 -0.31 27.07 -7.56
N VAL A 209 -1.09 27.72 -6.69
CA VAL A 209 -2.41 28.26 -7.04
C VAL A 209 -2.24 29.61 -7.72
N ALA A 210 -1.35 30.48 -7.22
CA ALA A 210 -0.98 31.72 -7.88
C ALA A 210 -0.36 31.45 -9.27
N LEU A 211 0.61 30.53 -9.34
CA LEU A 211 1.23 30.08 -10.60
C LEU A 211 0.19 29.47 -11.56
N ALA A 212 -0.63 28.53 -11.10
CA ALA A 212 -1.63 27.89 -11.96
C ALA A 212 -2.76 28.83 -12.41
N THR A 213 -3.06 29.88 -11.65
CA THR A 213 -4.04 30.91 -12.07
C THR A 213 -3.43 31.79 -13.16
N HIS A 214 -2.20 32.27 -12.97
CA HIS A 214 -1.46 33.09 -13.94
C HIS A 214 -1.21 32.33 -15.27
N LEU A 215 -0.85 31.05 -15.18
CA LEU A 215 -0.52 30.19 -16.32
C LEU A 215 -1.74 29.45 -16.93
N ASP A 216 -2.97 29.75 -16.47
CA ASP A 216 -4.25 29.15 -16.94
C ASP A 216 -4.28 27.60 -16.86
N LEU A 217 -3.69 27.03 -15.80
CA LEU A 217 -3.45 25.59 -15.65
C LEU A 217 -4.53 24.84 -14.87
N ILE A 218 -5.31 25.52 -14.03
CA ILE A 218 -6.31 24.90 -13.15
C ILE A 218 -7.61 25.71 -13.18
N ASP A 219 -8.75 25.03 -13.16
CA ASP A 219 -10.06 25.64 -12.92
C ASP A 219 -10.70 25.06 -11.64
N LEU A 220 -10.52 25.77 -10.53
CA LEU A 220 -11.15 25.45 -9.23
C LEU A 220 -12.63 25.86 -9.18
N PRO A 221 -13.07 27.03 -9.71
CA PRO A 221 -14.49 27.39 -9.76
C PRO A 221 -15.35 26.39 -10.55
N ALA A 222 -14.87 25.86 -11.67
CA ALA A 222 -15.55 24.82 -12.41
C ALA A 222 -15.64 23.50 -11.62
N GLY A 223 -14.56 23.09 -10.94
CA GLY A 223 -14.56 21.92 -10.05
C GLY A 223 -15.59 22.07 -8.93
N ALA A 224 -15.57 23.21 -8.24
CA ALA A 224 -16.52 23.58 -7.20
C ALA A 224 -17.98 23.56 -7.68
N LYS A 225 -18.24 24.04 -8.91
CA LYS A 225 -19.56 24.07 -9.53
C LYS A 225 -20.08 22.69 -9.94
N VAL A 226 -19.20 21.78 -10.35
CA VAL A 226 -19.57 20.47 -10.93
C VAL A 226 -19.61 19.35 -9.89
N ALA A 227 -18.65 19.31 -8.97
CA ALA A 227 -18.49 18.21 -8.01
C ALA A 227 -18.37 18.66 -6.53
N GLY A 228 -18.30 19.97 -6.27
CA GLY A 228 -18.15 20.54 -4.94
C GLY A 228 -16.70 20.91 -4.59
N SER A 229 -16.47 21.36 -3.35
CA SER A 229 -15.15 21.77 -2.85
C SER A 229 -14.09 20.70 -3.04
N SER A 230 -12.82 21.09 -3.19
CA SER A 230 -11.67 20.19 -3.32
C SER A 230 -11.68 19.27 -4.55
N PHE A 231 -12.51 19.59 -5.56
CA PHE A 231 -12.39 19.12 -6.94
C PHE A 231 -11.86 20.24 -7.86
N TYR A 232 -11.27 19.85 -8.99
CA TYR A 232 -10.55 20.73 -9.90
C TYR A 232 -10.64 20.20 -11.34
N PHE A 233 -10.46 21.08 -12.33
CA PHE A 233 -10.09 20.70 -13.69
C PHE A 233 -8.64 21.10 -13.96
N LEU A 234 -7.83 20.22 -14.57
CA LEU A 234 -6.54 20.60 -15.15
C LEU A 234 -6.74 21.11 -16.58
N LYS A 235 -5.92 22.08 -16.97
CA LYS A 235 -5.91 22.72 -18.29
C LYS A 235 -4.49 22.78 -18.85
N ARG A 236 -4.38 22.98 -20.17
CA ARG A 236 -3.12 23.27 -20.88
C ARG A 236 -1.99 22.32 -20.45
N ALA A 237 -0.83 22.88 -20.07
CA ALA A 237 0.35 22.11 -19.70
C ALA A 237 0.16 21.26 -18.42
N ALA A 238 -0.78 21.57 -17.52
CA ALA A 238 -1.02 20.75 -16.34
C ALA A 238 -1.76 19.44 -16.68
N ALA A 239 -2.70 19.48 -17.63
CA ALA A 239 -3.32 18.27 -18.16
C ALA A 239 -2.29 17.38 -18.91
N LEU A 240 -1.35 17.99 -19.64
CA LEU A 240 -0.25 17.26 -20.27
C LEU A 240 0.76 16.72 -19.25
N LEU A 241 1.05 17.47 -18.17
CA LEU A 241 1.89 17.02 -17.05
C LEU A 241 1.29 15.80 -16.35
N GLU A 242 -0.03 15.72 -16.17
CA GLU A 242 -0.70 14.55 -15.59
C GLU A 242 -0.47 13.28 -16.42
N LEU A 243 -0.64 13.38 -17.74
CA LEU A 243 -0.36 12.27 -18.67
C LEU A 243 1.13 11.93 -18.69
N ALA A 244 2.01 12.92 -18.72
CA ALA A 244 3.47 12.75 -18.75
C ALA A 244 4.01 12.09 -17.47
N LEU A 245 3.57 12.53 -16.30
CA LEU A 245 3.94 11.98 -14.99
C LEU A 245 3.45 10.54 -14.85
N THR A 246 2.21 10.27 -15.25
CA THR A 246 1.64 8.92 -15.26
C THR A 246 2.46 7.99 -16.17
N GLN A 247 2.76 8.44 -17.39
CA GLN A 247 3.54 7.65 -18.34
C GLN A 247 4.99 7.41 -17.89
N LEU A 248 5.63 8.40 -17.24
CA LEU A 248 6.96 8.27 -16.67
C LEU A 248 7.00 7.28 -15.49
N ALA A 249 6.02 7.35 -14.59
CA ALA A 249 5.92 6.46 -13.43
C ALA A 249 5.75 5.00 -13.84
N VAL A 250 4.85 4.72 -14.79
CA VAL A 250 4.68 3.36 -15.33
C VAL A 250 5.95 2.89 -16.06
N ARG A 251 6.60 3.74 -16.87
CA ARG A 251 7.87 3.36 -17.54
C ARG A 251 8.99 3.04 -16.55
N THR A 252 9.16 3.86 -15.52
CA THR A 252 10.21 3.67 -14.49
C THR A 252 9.97 2.38 -13.71
N ALA A 253 8.73 2.10 -13.33
CA ALA A 253 8.37 0.84 -12.68
C ALA A 253 8.63 -0.39 -13.60
N VAL A 254 8.27 -0.31 -14.88
CA VAL A 254 8.54 -1.40 -15.85
C VAL A 254 10.04 -1.63 -16.04
N GLN A 255 10.87 -0.59 -16.01
CA GLN A 255 12.34 -0.74 -16.04
C GLN A 255 12.89 -1.47 -14.80
N HIS A 256 12.27 -1.30 -13.64
CA HIS A 256 12.54 -2.08 -12.42
C HIS A 256 11.80 -3.43 -12.38
N GLY A 257 11.25 -3.89 -13.52
CA GLY A 257 10.65 -5.21 -13.68
C GLY A 257 9.28 -5.37 -12.99
N PHE A 258 8.50 -4.31 -12.87
CA PHE A 258 7.07 -4.40 -12.52
C PHE A 258 6.23 -4.68 -13.77
N VAL A 259 5.18 -5.50 -13.62
CA VAL A 259 4.21 -5.78 -14.69
C VAL A 259 3.12 -4.69 -14.68
N PRO A 260 2.80 -4.05 -15.82
CA PRO A 260 1.72 -3.05 -15.87
C PRO A 260 0.35 -3.73 -15.81
N VAL A 261 -0.54 -3.22 -14.97
CA VAL A 261 -1.92 -3.70 -14.77
C VAL A 261 -2.89 -2.52 -14.83
N SER A 262 -4.07 -2.73 -15.41
CA SER A 262 -5.17 -1.76 -15.42
C SER A 262 -6.34 -2.27 -14.57
N PRO A 263 -6.42 -1.90 -13.28
CA PRO A 263 -7.47 -2.35 -12.37
C PRO A 263 -8.76 -1.53 -12.50
N PRO A 264 -9.90 -2.02 -11.95
CA PRO A 264 -11.09 -1.19 -11.76
C PRO A 264 -10.93 -0.23 -10.57
N ASP A 265 -11.34 1.02 -10.73
CA ASP A 265 -11.40 2.02 -9.65
C ASP A 265 -12.54 1.74 -8.63
N ILE A 266 -13.46 0.82 -8.96
CA ILE A 266 -14.59 0.40 -8.10
C ILE A 266 -14.30 -1.01 -7.55
N VAL A 267 -14.42 -1.18 -6.22
CA VAL A 267 -14.14 -2.44 -5.50
C VAL A 267 -15.24 -2.76 -4.50
N ARG A 268 -15.33 -4.01 -4.02
CA ARG A 268 -16.21 -4.36 -2.90
C ARG A 268 -15.68 -3.80 -1.58
N ARG A 269 -16.57 -3.35 -0.69
CA ARG A 269 -16.27 -2.84 0.66
C ARG A 269 -15.38 -3.80 1.45
N SER A 270 -15.64 -5.10 1.37
CA SER A 270 -14.82 -6.17 1.95
C SER A 270 -13.35 -6.14 1.53
N VAL A 271 -13.05 -5.91 0.26
CA VAL A 271 -11.66 -5.85 -0.27
C VAL A 271 -10.94 -4.62 0.27
N SER A 272 -11.60 -3.45 0.27
CA SER A 272 -11.07 -2.21 0.83
C SER A 272 -10.81 -2.31 2.34
N ALA A 273 -11.77 -2.86 3.09
CA ALA A 273 -11.63 -3.13 4.51
C ALA A 273 -10.53 -4.16 4.83
N ALA A 274 -10.30 -5.14 3.95
CA ALA A 274 -9.24 -6.13 4.11
C ALA A 274 -7.83 -5.54 3.88
N CYS A 275 -7.70 -4.52 3.02
CA CYS A 275 -6.43 -3.82 2.79
C CYS A 275 -6.04 -2.88 3.95
N GLY A 276 -7.00 -2.55 4.85
CA GLY A 276 -6.79 -1.67 6.01
C GLY A 276 -7.55 -0.34 5.93
N PHE A 277 -8.29 -0.07 4.85
CA PHE A 277 -9.11 1.14 4.69
C PHE A 277 -10.43 1.03 5.45
N GLN A 278 -10.33 0.86 6.77
CA GLN A 278 -11.45 0.89 7.71
C GLN A 278 -11.46 2.25 8.45
N PRO A 279 -12.62 2.92 8.60
CA PRO A 279 -12.70 4.16 9.37
C PRO A 279 -12.29 3.93 10.84
N ARG A 280 -11.33 4.71 11.35
CA ARG A 280 -10.99 4.73 12.79
C ARG A 280 -12.15 5.27 13.63
N ASP A 281 -12.87 6.26 13.11
CA ASP A 281 -14.15 6.76 13.63
C ASP A 281 -15.24 6.44 12.59
N PRO A 282 -16.33 5.72 12.94
CA PRO A 282 -17.44 5.44 12.03
C PRO A 282 -18.08 6.67 11.38
N ARG A 283 -17.92 7.85 12.00
CA ARG A 283 -18.41 9.14 11.48
C ARG A 283 -17.48 9.76 10.42
N GLN A 284 -16.29 9.20 10.21
CA GLN A 284 -15.24 9.72 9.32
C GLN A 284 -14.79 8.65 8.31
N THR A 285 -15.66 8.30 7.37
CA THR A 285 -15.26 7.46 6.24
C THR A 285 -14.35 8.23 5.27
N GLN A 286 -13.25 7.61 4.88
CA GLN A 286 -12.40 8.10 3.77
C GLN A 286 -12.86 7.58 2.41
N ASN A 287 -13.65 6.50 2.37
CA ASN A 287 -14.12 5.88 1.13
C ASN A 287 -15.51 6.42 0.74
N TYR A 288 -15.69 6.75 -0.53
CA TYR A 288 -17.01 6.97 -1.13
C TYR A 288 -17.71 5.63 -1.40
N THR A 289 -19.01 5.54 -1.10
CA THR A 289 -19.85 4.37 -1.42
C THR A 289 -20.63 4.61 -2.71
N VAL A 290 -20.68 3.61 -3.59
CA VAL A 290 -21.41 3.66 -4.87
C VAL A 290 -22.84 3.17 -4.65
N LEU A 291 -23.81 4.07 -4.79
CA LEU A 291 -25.23 3.74 -4.62
C LEU A 291 -25.83 3.19 -5.92
N HIS A 292 -26.32 1.96 -5.88
CA HIS A 292 -27.06 1.36 -7.00
C HIS A 292 -28.57 1.60 -6.85
N HIS A 293 -29.13 2.54 -7.62
CA HIS A 293 -30.55 2.89 -7.61
C HIS A 293 -31.53 1.75 -8.01
N LEU A 294 -31.04 0.56 -8.36
CA LEU A 294 -31.86 -0.62 -8.66
C LEU A 294 -32.29 -1.42 -7.42
N VAL A 295 -31.67 -1.17 -6.25
CA VAL A 295 -32.20 -1.58 -4.96
C VAL A 295 -32.17 -0.36 -4.03
N ALA A 296 -33.22 0.45 -4.10
CA ALA A 296 -33.60 1.21 -2.91
C ALA A 296 -33.91 0.17 -1.82
N PRO A 297 -33.30 0.25 -0.62
CA PRO A 297 -33.74 -0.59 0.50
C PRO A 297 -35.22 -0.29 0.74
N PRO A 298 -36.06 -1.32 0.99
CA PRO A 298 -37.49 -1.10 1.16
C PRO A 298 -37.71 -0.13 2.30
N VAL A 299 -38.34 1.02 2.01
CA VAL A 299 -38.61 2.08 3.00
C VAL A 299 -39.79 1.66 3.89
N THR A 300 -39.58 0.60 4.67
CA THR A 300 -40.42 0.26 5.82
C THR A 300 -40.19 1.31 6.89
N SER A 301 -41.25 2.02 7.28
CA SER A 301 -41.22 3.26 8.06
C SER A 301 -40.87 3.12 9.55
N GLU A 302 -40.11 2.08 9.91
CA GLU A 302 -39.84 1.70 11.31
C GLU A 302 -38.34 1.59 11.64
N THR A 303 -37.43 1.61 10.66
CA THR A 303 -35.98 1.52 10.88
C THR A 303 -35.25 2.85 10.64
N ASN A 304 -35.47 3.83 11.52
CA ASN A 304 -34.65 5.05 11.60
C ASN A 304 -33.28 4.78 12.26
N GLY A 305 -32.51 3.86 11.67
CA GLY A 305 -31.12 3.57 12.02
C GLY A 305 -30.24 3.62 10.76
N PRO A 306 -28.93 3.87 10.89
CA PRO A 306 -28.02 3.80 9.76
C PRO A 306 -28.02 2.37 9.19
N LEU A 307 -28.16 2.26 7.87
CA LEU A 307 -28.08 0.99 7.15
C LEU A 307 -26.74 0.31 7.48
N THR A 308 -26.79 -0.91 8.01
CA THR A 308 -25.61 -1.74 8.24
C THR A 308 -24.96 -2.05 6.89
N PRO A 309 -23.72 -1.60 6.60
CA PRO A 309 -23.16 -1.71 5.26
C PRO A 309 -22.88 -3.17 4.86
N ASP A 310 -23.24 -3.57 3.64
CA ASP A 310 -22.98 -4.94 3.16
C ASP A 310 -21.49 -5.09 2.79
N PRO A 311 -20.80 -6.19 3.14
CA PRO A 311 -19.45 -6.48 2.63
C PRO A 311 -19.36 -6.54 1.09
N ASN A 312 -20.48 -6.68 0.39
CA ASN A 312 -20.61 -6.66 -1.06
C ASN A 312 -20.93 -5.27 -1.65
N ASP A 313 -21.21 -4.25 -0.83
CA ASP A 313 -21.34 -2.86 -1.28
C ASP A 313 -20.17 -2.49 -2.19
N LEU A 314 -20.43 -1.73 -3.25
CA LEU A 314 -19.35 -1.16 -4.05
C LEU A 314 -18.90 0.18 -3.46
N VAL A 315 -17.58 0.39 -3.43
CA VAL A 315 -16.92 1.60 -2.97
C VAL A 315 -15.88 2.03 -4.00
N LEU A 316 -15.61 3.33 -4.09
CA LEU A 316 -14.49 3.84 -4.87
C LEU A 316 -13.18 3.61 -4.10
N ALA A 317 -12.13 3.23 -4.81
CA ALA A 317 -10.84 2.90 -4.20
C ALA A 317 -10.06 4.16 -3.79
N ALA A 318 -9.51 4.17 -2.57
CA ALA A 318 -8.65 5.26 -2.08
C ALA A 318 -7.22 5.21 -2.66
N THR A 319 -6.90 4.16 -3.42
CA THR A 319 -5.73 3.97 -4.29
C THR A 319 -5.82 2.61 -5.03
N ALA A 320 -5.07 2.45 -6.12
CA ALA A 320 -4.99 1.21 -6.91
C ALA A 320 -4.38 -0.01 -6.17
N GLU A 321 -3.78 0.19 -4.99
CA GLU A 321 -3.37 -0.90 -4.08
C GLU A 321 -4.52 -1.88 -3.82
N VAL A 322 -5.72 -1.37 -3.56
CA VAL A 322 -6.87 -2.16 -3.13
C VAL A 322 -7.32 -3.18 -4.18
N PRO A 323 -7.55 -2.82 -5.47
CA PRO A 323 -7.83 -3.81 -6.49
C PRO A 323 -6.62 -4.69 -6.86
N LEU A 324 -5.38 -4.20 -6.74
CA LEU A 324 -4.18 -5.03 -6.98
C LEU A 324 -3.99 -6.12 -5.92
N ALA A 325 -4.26 -5.82 -4.65
CA ALA A 325 -4.33 -6.82 -3.59
C ALA A 325 -5.53 -7.76 -3.80
N GLY A 326 -6.69 -7.20 -4.14
CA GLY A 326 -7.92 -7.94 -4.43
C GLY A 326 -7.80 -8.95 -5.58
N MET A 327 -6.92 -8.70 -6.55
CA MET A 327 -6.65 -9.58 -7.69
C MET A 327 -6.24 -11.01 -7.28
N TYR A 328 -5.64 -11.19 -6.09
CA TYR A 328 -5.16 -12.49 -5.59
C TYR A 328 -5.96 -13.01 -4.39
N ALA A 329 -7.10 -12.39 -4.07
CA ALA A 329 -7.90 -12.80 -2.92
C ALA A 329 -8.36 -14.27 -3.02
N GLY A 330 -8.16 -15.03 -1.94
CA GLY A 330 -8.39 -16.47 -1.87
C GLY A 330 -7.35 -17.35 -2.57
N ALA A 331 -6.43 -16.79 -3.36
CA ALA A 331 -5.48 -17.55 -4.16
C ALA A 331 -4.38 -18.22 -3.31
N THR A 332 -3.88 -19.38 -3.77
CA THR A 332 -2.62 -19.96 -3.30
C THR A 332 -1.60 -19.91 -4.42
N ILE A 333 -0.55 -19.11 -4.25
CA ILE A 333 0.43 -18.77 -5.27
C ILE A 333 1.63 -19.74 -5.17
N PRO A 334 2.12 -20.33 -6.27
CA PRO A 334 3.35 -21.12 -6.28
C PRO A 334 4.55 -20.27 -5.81
N ARG A 335 5.32 -20.77 -4.82
CA ARG A 335 6.46 -20.03 -4.25
C ARG A 335 7.51 -19.62 -5.29
N ALA A 336 7.71 -20.46 -6.30
CA ALA A 336 8.62 -20.19 -7.42
C ALA A 336 8.14 -19.09 -8.39
N ALA A 337 6.92 -18.58 -8.25
CA ALA A 337 6.39 -17.46 -9.03
C ALA A 337 6.47 -16.12 -8.27
N LEU A 338 7.02 -16.10 -7.05
CA LEU A 338 7.18 -14.90 -6.22
C LEU A 338 8.65 -14.44 -6.23
N PRO A 339 8.93 -13.12 -6.25
CA PRO A 339 7.98 -12.05 -5.98
C PRO A 339 7.23 -11.58 -7.22
N LEU A 340 5.92 -11.36 -7.07
CA LEU A 340 5.10 -10.70 -8.10
C LEU A 340 5.12 -9.21 -7.84
N LYS A 341 5.45 -8.42 -8.87
CA LYS A 341 5.56 -6.95 -8.81
C LYS A 341 4.65 -6.34 -9.87
N MET A 342 3.72 -5.48 -9.49
CA MET A 342 2.73 -4.88 -10.38
C MET A 342 2.70 -3.36 -10.24
N VAL A 343 2.55 -2.66 -11.36
CA VAL A 343 2.33 -1.21 -11.38
C VAL A 343 0.98 -0.91 -12.01
N ALA A 344 0.18 -0.05 -11.38
CA ALA A 344 -1.10 0.38 -11.91
C ALA A 344 -1.26 1.90 -11.85
N PHE A 345 -1.81 2.46 -12.92
CA PHE A 345 -2.50 3.74 -12.87
C PHE A 345 -3.95 3.52 -12.42
N GLY A 346 -4.50 4.45 -11.64
CA GLY A 346 -5.92 4.51 -11.29
C GLY A 346 -6.27 5.83 -10.61
N HIS A 347 -7.56 6.06 -10.39
CA HIS A 347 -8.04 7.24 -9.68
C HIS A 347 -8.22 6.92 -8.19
N ALA A 348 -7.50 7.64 -7.34
CA ALA A 348 -7.69 7.59 -5.90
C ALA A 348 -8.83 8.53 -5.49
N PHE A 349 -9.86 8.00 -4.83
CA PHE A 349 -11.00 8.76 -4.33
C PHE A 349 -10.96 8.81 -2.79
N ARG A 350 -10.92 10.01 -2.21
CA ARG A 350 -10.79 10.23 -0.76
C ARG A 350 -11.74 11.30 -0.26
N ALA A 351 -12.62 10.95 0.66
CA ALA A 351 -13.60 11.89 1.22
C ALA A 351 -12.97 12.94 2.14
N GLU A 352 -11.73 12.73 2.63
CA GLU A 352 -10.91 13.69 3.40
C GLU A 352 -11.68 14.34 4.57
N SER A 353 -12.61 13.60 5.19
CA SER A 353 -13.74 14.15 5.98
C SER A 353 -13.37 14.87 7.29
N GLY A 354 -12.09 14.86 7.67
CA GLY A 354 -11.54 15.61 8.81
C GLY A 354 -10.70 16.84 8.42
N ALA A 355 -10.33 17.00 7.15
CA ALA A 355 -9.42 18.05 6.72
C ALA A 355 -10.12 19.41 6.52
N ARG A 356 -9.49 20.48 7.03
CA ARG A 356 -9.95 21.87 6.89
C ARG A 356 -8.76 22.82 6.81
N GLY A 357 -8.94 23.99 6.19
CA GLY A 357 -7.94 25.07 6.19
C GLY A 357 -7.02 25.07 4.97
N ALA A 358 -5.76 25.46 5.15
CA ALA A 358 -4.84 25.76 4.05
C ALA A 358 -4.52 24.56 3.12
N ASP A 359 -4.59 23.33 3.65
CA ASP A 359 -4.29 22.09 2.93
C ASP A 359 -5.28 21.77 1.81
N THR A 360 -6.55 22.18 1.95
CA THR A 360 -7.62 21.92 0.95
C THR A 360 -7.67 23.00 -0.13
N ARG A 361 -6.59 23.76 -0.32
CA ARG A 361 -6.45 24.79 -1.36
C ARG A 361 -5.60 24.26 -2.50
N GLY A 362 -6.06 24.43 -3.74
CA GLY A 362 -5.31 24.02 -4.93
C GLY A 362 -5.31 22.50 -5.12
N LEU A 363 -4.11 21.91 -5.23
CA LEU A 363 -3.93 20.49 -5.56
C LEU A 363 -3.38 19.64 -4.41
N TYR A 364 -3.11 20.24 -3.23
CA TYR A 364 -2.38 19.55 -2.16
C TYR A 364 -3.21 18.45 -1.46
N ARG A 365 -4.51 18.69 -1.25
CA ARG A 365 -5.47 17.72 -0.71
C ARG A 365 -6.81 17.87 -1.45
N VAL A 366 -7.19 16.82 -2.19
CA VAL A 366 -8.28 16.83 -3.19
C VAL A 366 -9.05 15.50 -3.16
N HIS A 367 -10.33 15.52 -3.55
CA HIS A 367 -11.22 14.36 -3.38
C HIS A 367 -11.05 13.25 -4.40
N GLN A 368 -10.55 13.57 -5.59
CA GLN A 368 -10.21 12.62 -6.66
C GLN A 368 -8.84 13.01 -7.21
N PHE A 369 -7.96 12.04 -7.44
CA PHE A 369 -6.69 12.29 -8.11
C PHE A 369 -6.11 11.08 -8.83
N SER A 370 -5.39 11.35 -9.92
CA SER A 370 -4.52 10.40 -10.61
C SER A 370 -3.38 9.94 -9.72
N LYS A 371 -3.23 8.63 -9.56
CA LYS A 371 -2.09 8.00 -8.87
C LYS A 371 -1.56 6.82 -9.66
N VAL A 372 -0.23 6.67 -9.70
CA VAL A 372 0.44 5.43 -10.09
C VAL A 372 0.97 4.73 -8.83
N GLU A 373 0.53 3.49 -8.63
CA GLU A 373 0.84 2.65 -7.47
C GLU A 373 1.72 1.47 -7.86
N LEU A 374 2.69 1.16 -7.00
CA LEU A 374 3.45 -0.09 -6.97
C LEU A 374 2.81 -1.01 -5.95
N PHE A 375 2.57 -2.27 -6.32
CA PHE A 375 2.16 -3.31 -5.39
C PHE A 375 3.01 -4.56 -5.61
N ALA A 376 3.33 -5.28 -4.54
CA ALA A 376 4.04 -6.54 -4.65
C ALA A 376 3.59 -7.59 -3.64
N LEU A 377 3.73 -8.85 -4.07
CA LEU A 377 3.55 -10.05 -3.26
C LEU A 377 4.89 -10.78 -3.17
N ALA A 378 5.31 -11.10 -1.95
CA ALA A 378 6.51 -11.86 -1.64
C ALA A 378 6.17 -13.15 -0.88
N ALA A 379 7.04 -14.16 -0.99
CA ALA A 379 6.87 -15.47 -0.39
C ALA A 379 7.03 -15.50 1.15
N ASP A 380 7.83 -14.57 1.67
CA ASP A 380 8.32 -14.53 3.05
C ASP A 380 8.94 -13.14 3.35
N ALA A 381 9.43 -12.96 4.58
CA ALA A 381 10.03 -11.70 5.04
C ALA A 381 11.34 -11.33 4.33
N GLU A 382 12.20 -12.29 3.99
CA GLU A 382 13.49 -12.05 3.33
C GLU A 382 13.27 -11.53 1.91
N GLN A 383 12.37 -12.18 1.17
CA GLN A 383 11.96 -11.72 -0.15
C GLN A 383 11.19 -10.39 -0.08
N ALA A 384 10.42 -10.14 0.98
CA ALA A 384 9.75 -8.85 1.19
C ALA A 384 10.76 -7.71 1.43
N ASP A 385 11.81 -7.94 2.22
CA ASP A 385 12.89 -6.97 2.43
C ASP A 385 13.60 -6.62 1.11
N ALA A 386 13.96 -7.63 0.30
CA ALA A 386 14.56 -7.42 -1.02
C ALA A 386 13.64 -6.68 -2.01
N VAL A 387 12.32 -6.88 -1.91
CA VAL A 387 11.32 -6.17 -2.73
C VAL A 387 11.11 -4.73 -2.26
N TYR A 388 11.18 -4.45 -0.95
CA TYR A 388 11.07 -3.10 -0.38
C TYR A 388 12.15 -2.15 -0.93
N ASP A 389 13.39 -2.63 -1.07
CA ASP A 389 14.48 -1.86 -1.70
C ASP A 389 14.22 -1.58 -3.19
N VAL A 390 13.54 -2.48 -3.91
CA VAL A 390 13.16 -2.28 -5.32
C VAL A 390 12.05 -1.23 -5.46
N LEU A 391 11.06 -1.19 -4.55
CA LEU A 391 10.07 -0.10 -4.52
C LEU A 391 10.76 1.24 -4.22
N ALA A 392 11.68 1.27 -3.25
CA ALA A 392 12.46 2.46 -2.92
C ALA A 392 13.33 2.94 -4.10
N ALA A 393 13.87 2.02 -4.90
CA ALA A 393 14.64 2.34 -6.10
C ALA A 393 13.79 3.05 -7.17
N VAL A 394 12.57 2.55 -7.47
CA VAL A 394 11.63 3.21 -8.39
C VAL A 394 11.31 4.63 -7.93
N GLN A 395 11.05 4.82 -6.64
CA GLN A 395 10.74 6.14 -6.08
C GLN A 395 11.92 7.11 -6.17
N ARG A 396 13.13 6.64 -5.82
CA ARG A 396 14.38 7.43 -5.97
C ARG A 396 14.63 7.81 -7.43
N ASP A 397 14.43 6.89 -8.38
CA ASP A 397 14.59 7.17 -9.81
C ASP A 397 13.52 8.12 -10.37
N MET A 398 12.28 8.07 -9.88
CA MET A 398 11.25 9.05 -10.23
C MET A 398 11.65 10.47 -9.80
N ILE A 399 12.05 10.65 -8.54
CA ILE A 399 12.51 11.95 -8.03
C ILE A 399 13.77 12.42 -8.76
N ARG A 400 14.73 11.53 -9.03
CA ARG A 400 15.97 11.82 -9.76
C ARG A 400 15.71 12.27 -11.20
N GLN A 401 14.77 11.64 -11.91
CA GLN A 401 14.39 12.02 -13.28
C GLN A 401 13.63 13.36 -13.34
N LEU A 402 12.81 13.67 -12.32
CA LEU A 402 12.08 14.93 -12.22
C LEU A 402 12.94 16.10 -11.73
N GLY A 403 14.11 15.82 -11.13
CA GLY A 403 15.04 16.84 -10.62
C GLY A 403 14.58 17.54 -9.33
N LEU A 404 13.61 16.97 -8.61
CA LEU A 404 12.98 17.61 -7.45
C LEU A 404 13.82 17.47 -6.17
N ALA A 405 13.93 18.57 -5.42
CA ALA A 405 14.46 18.57 -4.06
C ALA A 405 13.47 17.87 -3.11
N VAL A 406 13.92 16.78 -2.48
CA VAL A 406 13.11 15.86 -1.67
C VAL A 406 13.85 15.44 -0.40
N ARG A 407 13.13 15.27 0.71
CA ARG A 407 13.59 14.54 1.89
C ARG A 407 12.87 13.18 1.99
N VAL A 408 13.57 12.18 2.49
CA VAL A 408 13.05 10.83 2.72
C VAL A 408 12.94 10.62 4.22
N LEU A 409 11.72 10.33 4.70
CA LEU A 409 11.39 10.18 6.11
C LEU A 409 11.06 8.72 6.41
N GLN A 410 11.64 8.18 7.49
CA GLN A 410 11.14 6.98 8.12
C GLN A 410 10.02 7.36 9.08
N MET A 411 8.81 6.88 8.82
CA MET A 411 7.61 7.34 9.53
C MET A 411 7.46 6.63 10.89
N PRO A 412 6.97 7.35 11.92
CA PRO A 412 6.85 6.84 13.27
C PRO A 412 5.57 6.03 13.48
N THR A 413 5.47 5.39 14.64
CA THR A 413 4.43 4.40 14.97
C THR A 413 2.99 4.86 14.69
N GLN A 414 2.62 6.10 15.03
CA GLN A 414 1.25 6.59 14.86
C GLN A 414 0.86 6.77 13.36
N GLU A 415 1.86 7.02 12.51
CA GLU A 415 1.74 7.25 11.06
C GLU A 415 1.85 5.99 10.19
N LEU A 416 2.01 4.81 10.81
CA LEU A 416 1.97 3.50 10.11
C LEU A 416 0.54 3.08 9.68
N GLY A 417 -0.50 3.78 10.14
CA GLY A 417 -1.88 3.36 9.93
C GLY A 417 -2.18 1.99 10.53
N ALA A 418 -3.11 1.24 9.92
CA ALA A 418 -3.53 -0.08 10.40
C ALA A 418 -2.69 -1.24 9.81
N SER A 419 -2.27 -1.13 8.54
CA SER A 419 -1.69 -2.23 7.76
C SER A 419 -0.16 -2.23 7.69
N ALA A 420 0.53 -1.09 7.77
CA ALA A 420 1.99 -1.06 7.63
C ALA A 420 2.69 -1.56 8.90
N ARG A 421 3.76 -2.33 8.69
CA ARG A 421 4.75 -2.79 9.69
C ARG A 421 5.93 -1.83 9.77
N ARG A 422 6.33 -1.27 8.63
CA ARG A 422 7.18 -0.07 8.51
C ARG A 422 6.73 0.75 7.30
N LYS A 423 6.95 2.06 7.36
CA LYS A 423 6.60 3.02 6.31
C LYS A 423 7.73 4.02 6.07
N ILE A 424 7.97 4.37 4.81
CA ILE A 424 8.86 5.46 4.40
C ILE A 424 8.05 6.40 3.50
N ASP A 425 8.13 7.69 3.78
CA ASP A 425 7.55 8.74 2.94
C ASP A 425 8.65 9.55 2.26
N MET A 426 8.33 10.12 1.10
CA MET A 426 9.16 11.12 0.43
C MET A 426 8.38 12.41 0.30
N GLU A 427 8.95 13.49 0.83
CA GLU A 427 8.37 14.81 0.77
C GLU A 427 9.15 15.71 -0.17
N ALA A 428 8.46 16.39 -1.10
CA ALA A 428 9.08 17.41 -1.93
C ALA A 428 9.05 18.77 -1.20
N TRP A 429 10.07 19.59 -1.45
CA TRP A 429 10.05 20.99 -1.02
C TRP A 429 9.02 21.78 -1.86
N MET A 430 8.16 22.55 -1.22
CA MET A 430 7.14 23.38 -1.86
C MET A 430 7.37 24.84 -1.40
N PRO A 431 8.22 25.61 -2.11
CA PRO A 431 8.70 26.91 -1.64
C PRO A 431 7.63 28.00 -1.53
N GLY A 432 6.53 27.91 -2.27
CA GLY A 432 5.40 28.83 -2.19
C GLY A 432 4.39 28.43 -1.11
N ARG A 433 4.19 27.12 -0.90
CA ARG A 433 3.52 26.58 0.30
C ARG A 433 4.34 26.85 1.58
N GLY A 434 5.65 27.03 1.46
CA GLY A 434 6.57 27.35 2.55
C GLY A 434 7.00 26.15 3.41
N GLY A 435 6.98 24.93 2.85
CA GLY A 435 7.30 23.72 3.61
C GLY A 435 7.56 22.49 2.75
N TRP A 436 7.85 21.37 3.41
CA TRP A 436 7.85 20.04 2.79
C TRP A 436 6.41 19.51 2.66
N GLY A 437 6.19 18.53 1.78
CA GLY A 437 4.94 17.78 1.73
C GLY A 437 5.07 16.45 0.97
N GLU A 438 4.48 15.38 1.53
CA GLU A 438 4.42 14.01 0.99
C GLU A 438 4.02 13.99 -0.50
N VAL A 439 4.94 13.61 -1.39
CA VAL A 439 4.65 13.29 -2.80
C VAL A 439 4.59 11.78 -3.06
N SER A 440 5.07 10.98 -2.11
CA SER A 440 5.12 9.53 -2.18
C SER A 440 5.21 8.91 -0.78
N SER A 441 4.73 7.68 -0.66
CA SER A 441 4.73 6.84 0.55
C SER A 441 4.93 5.38 0.14
N MET A 442 5.52 4.56 1.01
CA MET A 442 5.87 3.15 0.77
C MET A 442 5.74 2.33 2.06
N SER A 443 5.15 1.13 1.98
CA SER A 443 4.90 0.27 3.14
C SER A 443 5.31 -1.19 2.91
N ASP A 444 5.93 -1.79 3.93
CA ASP A 444 5.86 -3.24 4.15
C ASP A 444 4.62 -3.50 5.03
N CYS A 445 3.67 -4.30 4.56
CA CYS A 445 2.48 -4.67 5.31
C CYS A 445 2.54 -6.09 5.90
N GLY A 446 3.67 -6.79 5.78
CA GLY A 446 3.79 -8.19 6.19
C GLY A 446 2.66 -9.03 5.61
N ASP A 447 2.12 -9.95 6.40
CA ASP A 447 0.96 -10.77 6.03
C ASP A 447 -0.42 -10.15 6.38
N TYR A 448 -0.47 -8.90 6.85
CA TYR A 448 -1.70 -8.26 7.37
C TYR A 448 -2.87 -8.28 6.37
N GLN A 449 -2.58 -7.89 5.12
CA GLN A 449 -3.57 -7.85 4.04
C GLN A 449 -3.79 -9.25 3.48
N ALA A 450 -2.74 -10.05 3.31
CA ALA A 450 -2.81 -11.43 2.85
C ALA A 450 -3.68 -12.31 3.75
N ARG A 451 -3.60 -12.18 5.09
CA ARG A 451 -4.52 -12.83 6.04
C ARG A 451 -5.96 -12.38 5.89
N ARG A 452 -6.20 -11.09 5.63
CA ARG A 452 -7.56 -10.54 5.45
C ARG A 452 -8.18 -10.90 4.10
N LEU A 453 -7.37 -11.02 3.05
CA LEU A 453 -7.77 -11.40 1.69
C LEU A 453 -7.63 -12.91 1.39
N GLY A 454 -7.03 -13.70 2.27
CA GLY A 454 -6.82 -15.15 2.09
C GLY A 454 -5.70 -15.53 1.12
N ILE A 455 -4.75 -14.63 0.85
CA ILE A 455 -3.65 -14.82 -0.12
C ILE A 455 -2.57 -15.72 0.50
N ARG A 456 -2.38 -16.91 -0.06
CA ARG A 456 -1.45 -17.94 0.43
C ARG A 456 -0.29 -18.19 -0.52
N VAL A 457 0.75 -18.82 0.00
CA VAL A 457 1.92 -19.28 -0.76
C VAL A 457 2.02 -20.79 -0.60
N THR A 458 2.38 -21.52 -1.65
CA THR A 458 2.64 -22.96 -1.54
C THR A 458 3.77 -23.24 -0.56
N LYS A 459 3.61 -24.29 0.25
CA LYS A 459 4.64 -24.85 1.12
C LYS A 459 5.99 -25.01 0.42
N ALA A 460 7.08 -24.93 1.19
CA ALA A 460 8.41 -25.32 0.71
C ALA A 460 8.49 -26.83 0.47
N VAL A 461 9.37 -27.24 -0.44
CA VAL A 461 9.58 -28.66 -0.75
C VAL A 461 10.13 -29.38 0.49
N GLY A 462 9.39 -30.37 0.98
CA GLY A 462 9.73 -31.12 2.19
C GLY A 462 8.99 -30.69 3.47
N GLU A 463 8.20 -29.62 3.44
CA GLU A 463 7.27 -29.30 4.54
C GLU A 463 6.09 -30.30 4.55
N GLY A 464 5.90 -30.99 5.69
CA GLY A 464 4.84 -31.98 5.86
C GLY A 464 3.42 -31.38 5.90
N ASP A 465 2.41 -32.24 5.83
CA ASP A 465 1.00 -31.80 5.78
C ASP A 465 0.56 -31.02 7.02
N ASP A 466 1.10 -31.34 8.19
CA ASP A 466 0.82 -30.67 9.47
C ASP A 466 1.26 -29.19 9.52
N VAL A 467 2.19 -28.76 8.65
CA VAL A 467 2.61 -27.36 8.55
C VAL A 467 1.46 -26.53 7.95
N PRO A 468 1.00 -25.43 8.57
CA PRO A 468 -0.03 -24.57 7.98
C PRO A 468 0.49 -23.88 6.70
N THR A 469 -0.29 -23.90 5.61
CA THR A 469 0.06 -23.21 4.36
C THR A 469 0.24 -21.70 4.60
N PRO A 470 1.45 -21.13 4.37
CA PRO A 470 1.76 -19.75 4.74
C PRO A 470 0.95 -18.70 3.96
N PHE A 471 0.88 -17.49 4.50
CA PHE A 471 0.33 -16.32 3.82
C PHE A 471 1.44 -15.57 3.07
N ALA A 472 1.08 -14.87 2.00
CA ALA A 472 2.02 -14.01 1.29
C ALA A 472 2.37 -12.76 2.12
N HIS A 473 3.52 -12.16 1.86
CA HIS A 473 3.83 -10.80 2.32
C HIS A 473 3.38 -9.79 1.26
N THR A 474 2.79 -8.68 1.71
CA THR A 474 2.24 -7.60 0.85
C THR A 474 3.03 -6.30 1.04
N LEU A 475 3.37 -5.64 -0.06
CA LEU A 475 4.09 -4.36 -0.07
C LEU A 475 3.41 -3.38 -1.04
N ASN A 476 3.37 -2.11 -0.66
CA ASN A 476 2.82 -1.02 -1.48
C ASN A 476 3.81 0.15 -1.60
N GLY A 477 3.67 0.98 -2.64
CA GLY A 477 4.38 2.24 -2.71
C GLY A 477 3.97 3.12 -3.89
N THR A 478 3.77 4.39 -3.61
CA THR A 478 3.41 5.40 -4.61
C THR A 478 4.56 5.56 -5.62
N ALA A 479 4.32 5.38 -6.92
CA ALA A 479 5.28 5.79 -7.96
C ALA A 479 5.09 7.26 -8.36
N ALA A 480 3.84 7.72 -8.36
CA ALA A 480 3.48 9.12 -8.56
C ALA A 480 2.11 9.46 -7.96
N ALA A 481 2.05 10.40 -7.00
CA ALA A 481 0.81 11.11 -6.65
C ALA A 481 0.75 12.40 -7.48
N VAL A 482 0.06 12.34 -8.62
CA VAL A 482 0.18 13.35 -9.69
C VAL A 482 -0.05 14.79 -9.24
N PRO A 483 -1.10 15.15 -8.46
CA PRO A 483 -1.38 16.55 -8.14
C PRO A 483 -0.27 17.20 -7.32
N ARG A 484 0.27 16.47 -6.34
CA ARG A 484 1.36 16.98 -5.48
C ARG A 484 2.71 17.02 -6.21
N LEU A 485 2.93 16.15 -7.21
CA LEU A 485 4.08 16.29 -8.12
C LEU A 485 3.93 17.50 -9.05
N ILE A 486 2.71 17.82 -9.52
CA ILE A 486 2.44 19.08 -10.24
C ILE A 486 2.72 20.28 -9.33
N VAL A 487 2.29 20.27 -8.06
CA VAL A 487 2.64 21.32 -7.08
C VAL A 487 4.16 21.48 -6.95
N ALA A 488 4.88 20.37 -6.74
CA ALA A 488 6.33 20.39 -6.57
C ALA A 488 7.04 20.93 -7.83
N ILE A 489 6.63 20.51 -9.03
CA ILE A 489 7.20 21.00 -10.30
C ILE A 489 6.91 22.50 -10.49
N LEU A 490 5.67 22.94 -10.29
CA LEU A 490 5.31 24.36 -10.42
C LEU A 490 6.11 25.23 -9.45
N GLU A 491 6.13 24.87 -8.16
CA GLU A 491 6.75 25.73 -7.16
C GLU A 491 8.29 25.66 -7.18
N GLN A 492 8.92 24.51 -7.44
CA GLN A 492 10.39 24.42 -7.49
C GLN A 492 10.98 25.03 -8.77
N ASN A 493 10.30 24.89 -9.92
CA ASN A 493 10.86 25.29 -11.22
C ASN A 493 10.38 26.66 -11.72
N GLN A 494 9.72 27.45 -10.87
CA GLN A 494 9.30 28.82 -11.22
C GLN A 494 10.49 29.76 -11.48
N LEU A 495 10.30 30.71 -12.38
CA LEU A 495 11.22 31.78 -12.75
C LEU A 495 10.70 33.14 -12.23
N PRO A 496 11.53 34.20 -12.17
CA PRO A 496 11.11 35.52 -11.65
C PRO A 496 9.96 36.19 -12.40
N ASP A 497 9.66 35.77 -13.64
CA ASP A 497 8.54 36.25 -14.46
C ASP A 497 7.22 35.48 -14.21
N GLY A 498 7.22 34.47 -13.34
CA GLY A 498 6.07 33.61 -13.08
C GLY A 498 5.93 32.43 -14.05
N SER A 499 6.79 32.30 -15.06
CA SER A 499 6.88 31.11 -15.92
C SER A 499 7.55 29.93 -15.19
N VAL A 500 7.35 28.71 -15.68
CA VAL A 500 7.84 27.47 -15.01
C VAL A 500 8.61 26.59 -15.98
N VAL A 501 9.83 26.18 -15.62
CA VAL A 501 10.64 25.25 -16.43
C VAL A 501 10.10 23.82 -16.32
N VAL A 502 9.82 23.20 -17.47
CA VAL A 502 9.41 21.79 -17.55
C VAL A 502 10.63 20.90 -17.32
N PRO A 503 10.58 19.91 -16.38
CA PRO A 503 11.63 18.91 -16.21
C PRO A 503 11.94 18.21 -17.53
N GLU A 504 13.23 18.04 -17.85
CA GLU A 504 13.68 17.62 -19.18
C GLU A 504 13.02 16.31 -19.66
N VAL A 505 12.90 15.34 -18.76
CA VAL A 505 12.26 14.04 -19.00
C VAL A 505 10.78 14.13 -19.40
N LEU A 506 10.09 15.22 -19.05
CA LEU A 506 8.66 15.42 -19.35
C LEU A 506 8.43 16.20 -20.66
N ARG A 507 9.43 16.95 -21.16
CA ARG A 507 9.31 17.80 -22.36
C ARG A 507 8.77 17.08 -23.60
N PRO A 508 9.14 15.80 -23.90
CA PRO A 508 8.60 15.07 -25.04
C PRO A 508 7.08 14.80 -24.98
N TRP A 509 6.47 14.85 -23.80
CA TRP A 509 5.03 14.66 -23.59
C TRP A 509 4.28 15.99 -23.35
N VAL A 510 4.95 16.98 -22.74
CA VAL A 510 4.36 18.30 -22.45
C VAL A 510 4.46 19.27 -23.64
N GLY A 511 5.39 19.04 -24.57
CA GLY A 511 5.51 19.80 -25.82
C GLY A 511 6.18 21.18 -25.71
N THR A 512 6.66 21.56 -24.53
CA THR A 512 7.43 22.81 -24.30
C THR A 512 8.54 22.59 -23.27
N ASP A 513 9.54 23.46 -23.29
CA ASP A 513 10.63 23.55 -22.31
C ASP A 513 10.26 24.39 -21.08
N VAL A 514 9.39 25.39 -21.27
CA VAL A 514 8.90 26.33 -20.26
C VAL A 514 7.40 26.59 -20.47
N ILE A 515 6.63 26.55 -19.39
CA ILE A 515 5.22 26.96 -19.34
C ILE A 515 5.18 28.46 -19.12
N ARG A 516 4.61 29.21 -20.06
CA ARG A 516 4.49 30.68 -20.04
C ARG A 516 3.01 31.09 -19.95
N CYS A 517 2.76 32.29 -19.45
CA CYS A 517 1.43 32.88 -19.39
C CYS A 517 0.83 33.00 -20.80
N PRO A 518 -0.39 32.50 -21.05
CA PRO A 518 -1.01 32.55 -22.38
C PRO A 518 -1.56 33.94 -22.75
N PHE A 519 -1.54 34.89 -21.82
CA PHE A 519 -1.97 36.27 -22.03
C PHE A 519 -0.79 37.21 -22.37
N ASP A 520 0.44 36.70 -22.29
CA ASP A 520 1.67 37.49 -22.48
C ASP A 520 2.26 37.38 -23.90
N GLU A 521 1.64 36.59 -24.79
CA GLU A 521 1.99 36.65 -26.22
C GLU A 521 1.55 38.00 -26.82
N PRO A 522 2.44 38.73 -27.53
CA PRO A 522 2.03 39.90 -28.29
C PRO A 522 1.07 39.46 -29.40
N ALA A 523 0.08 40.30 -29.73
CA ALA A 523 -1.03 40.00 -30.65
C ALA A 523 -0.62 39.88 -32.14
N ALA A 524 0.28 38.93 -32.44
CA ALA A 524 1.08 38.88 -33.67
C ALA A 524 0.60 37.81 -34.69
N ARG A 525 -0.72 37.55 -34.77
CA ARG A 525 -1.30 36.67 -35.81
C ARG A 525 -2.65 37.10 -36.40
N ALA A 526 -3.11 38.33 -36.11
CA ALA A 526 -4.28 38.96 -36.75
C ALA A 526 -3.83 40.11 -37.67
N GLY A 527 -3.10 39.80 -38.75
CA GLY A 527 -2.42 40.82 -39.56
C GLY A 527 -1.75 40.33 -40.85
N ARG A 528 -2.36 39.35 -41.51
CA ARG A 528 -2.11 38.80 -42.87
C ARG A 528 -3.28 37.83 -43.13
N GLU A 529 -3.97 37.83 -44.27
CA GLU A 529 -3.70 38.45 -45.57
C GLU A 529 -4.95 39.19 -46.10
N SER A 530 -4.76 40.39 -46.67
CA SER A 530 -5.78 41.11 -47.43
C SER A 530 -5.14 42.16 -48.34
N SER A 531 -4.27 41.72 -49.26
CA SER A 531 -3.61 42.52 -50.29
C SER A 531 -3.22 41.62 -51.46
#